data_AF-A0A2T4DA76-F1
#
_entry.id   AF-A0A2T4DA76-F1
#
_cell.length_a   1.000
_cell.length_b   1.000
_cell.length_c   1.000
_cell.angle_alpha   90.00
_cell.angle_beta   90.00
_cell.angle_gamma   90.00
#
_symmetry.space_group_name_H-M   'P 1'
#
loop_
_entity.id
_entity.type
_entity.pdbx_description
1 polymer ?
#
loop_
_entity_poly.entity_id
_entity_poly.type
_entity_poly.pdbx_seq_one_letter_code
_entity_poly.pdbx_strand_id
1 'polypeptide(L)'
;KISGEIQNDAYEDTIDVFDLLDRTEQELFEVTNSNIKKNYADMHSLMKDAFRELEERRNHTDGLTGVPTGFSALDRVTSGWQKSDMVIIAARPGMGKTAFIVSALRNAAVDFKQPVAIFSLEMSAVQLVNRLISSEAELDSEKIKKGQLADHEWQQLVYKTASLTEAPIFIDDTPALSILELRAKCRRLKQQHDIQLVVIDYLQLMSGD
;
A
#
# COMPACT_ATOMS: atom_id res chain seq x y z
N LYS A 1 -10.47 27.62 -14.84
CA LYS A 1 -11.52 27.82 -15.89
C LYS A 1 -12.60 28.73 -15.33
N ILE A 2 -13.36 28.31 -14.32
CA ILE A 2 -14.40 29.12 -13.64
C ILE A 2 -13.91 30.50 -13.16
N SER A 3 -12.74 30.57 -12.49
CA SER A 3 -12.18 31.86 -12.06
C SER A 3 -11.86 32.85 -13.20
N GLY A 4 -11.65 32.35 -14.42
CA GLY A 4 -11.39 33.20 -15.59
C GLY A 4 -12.68 33.68 -16.26
N GLU A 5 -13.74 32.88 -16.21
CA GLU A 5 -15.08 33.24 -16.71
C GLU A 5 -15.72 34.29 -15.80
N ILE A 6 -15.70 34.08 -14.47
CA ILE A 6 -16.19 35.06 -13.49
C ILE A 6 -15.45 36.40 -13.61
N GLN A 7 -14.14 36.37 -13.88
CA GLN A 7 -13.36 37.60 -14.09
C GLN A 7 -13.79 38.33 -15.35
N ASN A 8 -14.01 37.63 -16.47
CA ASN A 8 -14.46 38.26 -17.70
C ASN A 8 -15.86 38.86 -17.55
N ASP A 9 -16.77 38.13 -16.91
CA ASP A 9 -18.14 38.55 -16.70
C ASP A 9 -18.25 39.74 -15.72
N ALA A 10 -17.30 39.88 -14.79
CA ALA A 10 -17.19 41.05 -13.91
C ALA A 10 -16.69 42.32 -14.63
N TYR A 11 -16.12 42.19 -15.84
CA TYR A 11 -15.70 43.33 -16.68
C TYR A 11 -16.76 43.73 -17.73
N GLU A 12 -17.84 42.96 -17.89
CA GLU A 12 -18.93 43.30 -18.80
C GLU A 12 -19.98 44.20 -18.09
N ASP A 13 -19.98 45.49 -18.44
CA ASP A 13 -20.86 46.54 -17.85
C ASP A 13 -22.38 46.29 -18.03
N THR A 14 -22.77 45.26 -18.78
CA THR A 14 -24.18 44.93 -19.09
C THR A 14 -24.79 43.88 -18.18
N ILE A 15 -24.01 43.26 -17.30
CA ILE A 15 -24.49 42.19 -16.42
C ILE A 15 -24.87 42.77 -15.06
N ASP A 16 -26.08 42.46 -14.57
CA ASP A 16 -26.51 42.85 -13.24
C ASP A 16 -25.65 42.14 -12.18
N VAL A 17 -25.22 42.89 -11.17
CA VAL A 17 -24.31 42.40 -10.12
C VAL A 17 -24.96 41.27 -9.31
N PHE A 18 -26.28 41.28 -9.12
CA PHE A 18 -27.00 40.21 -8.42
C PHE A 18 -27.07 38.94 -9.28
N ASP A 19 -27.29 39.06 -10.59
CA ASP A 19 -27.28 37.91 -11.50
C ASP A 19 -25.88 37.26 -11.59
N LEU A 20 -24.82 38.08 -11.54
CA LEU A 20 -23.45 37.58 -11.50
C LEU A 20 -23.15 36.84 -10.18
N LEU A 21 -23.64 37.35 -9.05
CA LEU A 21 -23.53 36.72 -7.74
C LEU A 21 -24.24 35.37 -7.70
N ASP A 22 -25.49 35.31 -8.14
CA ASP A 22 -26.30 34.08 -8.17
C ASP A 22 -25.64 33.01 -9.06
N ARG A 23 -25.17 33.38 -10.25
CA ARG A 23 -24.48 32.44 -11.15
C ARG A 23 -23.16 31.95 -10.57
N THR A 24 -22.40 32.84 -9.94
CA THR A 24 -21.13 32.45 -9.28
C THR A 24 -21.37 31.48 -8.13
N GLU A 25 -22.43 31.70 -7.33
CA GLU A 25 -22.83 30.81 -6.25
C GLU A 25 -23.23 29.43 -6.78
N GLN A 26 -23.98 29.39 -7.90
CA GLN A 26 -24.39 28.15 -8.55
C GLN A 26 -23.19 27.38 -9.14
N GLU A 27 -22.27 28.04 -9.82
CA GLU A 27 -21.05 27.41 -10.36
C GLU A 27 -20.12 26.90 -9.25
N LEU A 28 -19.97 27.67 -8.14
CA LEU A 28 -19.24 27.22 -6.97
C LEU A 28 -19.92 26.01 -6.30
N PHE A 29 -21.25 26.00 -6.23
CA PHE A 29 -22.02 24.88 -5.70
C PHE A 29 -21.85 23.62 -6.57
N GLU A 30 -21.81 23.77 -7.90
CA GLU A 30 -21.56 22.67 -8.84
C GLU A 30 -20.15 22.09 -8.71
N VAL A 31 -19.12 22.94 -8.52
CA VAL A 31 -17.75 22.48 -8.22
C VAL A 31 -17.68 21.74 -6.90
N THR A 32 -18.38 22.26 -5.88
CA THR A 32 -18.42 21.64 -4.55
C THR A 32 -19.12 20.28 -4.60
N ASN A 33 -20.22 20.16 -5.36
CA ASN A 33 -20.93 18.90 -5.59
C ASN A 33 -20.20 17.91 -6.51
N SER A 34 -19.41 18.39 -7.47
CA SER A 34 -18.61 17.51 -8.33
C SER A 34 -17.39 16.92 -7.61
N ASN A 35 -16.90 17.58 -6.54
CA ASN A 35 -15.91 17.00 -5.62
C ASN A 35 -16.53 16.15 -4.49
N ILE A 36 -17.82 16.33 -4.18
CA ILE A 36 -18.53 15.59 -3.13
C ILE A 36 -19.72 14.84 -3.74
N LYS A 37 -19.45 13.72 -4.42
CA LYS A 37 -20.44 12.67 -4.65
C LYS A 37 -19.76 11.35 -5.00
N LYS A 38 -19.42 10.58 -3.95
CA LYS A 38 -19.70 9.14 -4.05
C LYS A 38 -21.21 9.03 -4.16
N ASN A 39 -21.71 8.86 -5.39
CA ASN A 39 -23.08 8.43 -5.61
C ASN A 39 -23.29 7.16 -4.78
N TYR A 40 -24.30 7.18 -3.93
CA TYR A 40 -24.70 6.02 -3.14
C TYR A 40 -24.89 4.83 -4.10
N ALA A 41 -24.38 3.66 -3.73
CA ALA A 41 -24.66 2.44 -4.46
C ALA A 41 -26.01 1.89 -3.98
N ASP A 42 -26.88 1.52 -4.91
CA ASP A 42 -28.13 0.84 -4.56
C ASP A 42 -27.86 -0.60 -4.10
N MET A 43 -28.74 -1.14 -3.25
CA MET A 43 -28.55 -2.49 -2.70
C MET A 43 -28.46 -3.56 -3.79
N HIS A 44 -29.14 -3.36 -4.92
CA HIS A 44 -29.15 -4.35 -6.00
C HIS A 44 -27.79 -4.40 -6.73
N SER A 45 -27.15 -3.26 -7.01
CA SER A 45 -25.78 -3.24 -7.54
C SER A 45 -24.76 -3.83 -6.57
N LEU A 46 -24.84 -3.49 -5.27
CA LEU A 46 -23.97 -4.06 -4.24
C LEU A 46 -24.14 -5.58 -4.09
N MET A 47 -25.37 -6.09 -4.11
CA MET A 47 -25.62 -7.54 -4.05
C MET A 47 -25.04 -8.25 -5.26
N LYS A 48 -25.15 -7.67 -6.46
CA LYS A 48 -24.56 -8.23 -7.68
C LYS A 48 -23.04 -8.32 -7.58
N ASP A 49 -22.39 -7.27 -7.06
CA ASP A 49 -20.94 -7.27 -6.83
C ASP A 49 -20.52 -8.30 -5.78
N ALA A 50 -21.25 -8.38 -4.66
CA ALA A 50 -21.00 -9.36 -3.62
C ALA A 50 -21.17 -10.81 -4.12
N PHE A 51 -22.20 -11.09 -4.92
CA PHE A 51 -22.39 -12.42 -5.52
C PHE A 51 -21.27 -12.78 -6.48
N ARG A 52 -20.83 -11.84 -7.32
CA ARG A 52 -19.69 -12.05 -8.21
C ARG A 52 -18.42 -12.38 -7.43
N GLU A 53 -18.14 -11.64 -6.36
CA GLU A 53 -16.99 -11.90 -5.51
C GLU A 53 -17.07 -13.26 -4.81
N LEU A 54 -18.26 -13.67 -4.35
CA LEU A 54 -18.48 -15.00 -3.77
C LEU A 54 -18.26 -16.13 -4.79
N GLU A 55 -18.68 -15.93 -6.05
CA GLU A 55 -18.49 -16.92 -7.12
C GLU A 55 -17.02 -17.06 -7.51
N GLU A 56 -16.29 -15.94 -7.58
CA GLU A 56 -14.83 -15.94 -7.77
C GLU A 56 -14.11 -16.70 -6.65
N ARG A 57 -14.53 -16.50 -5.38
CA ARG A 57 -13.97 -17.20 -4.22
C ARG A 57 -14.29 -18.69 -4.23
N ARG A 58 -15.49 -19.08 -4.65
CA ARG A 58 -15.89 -20.49 -4.74
C ARG A 58 -15.02 -21.30 -5.70
N ASN A 59 -14.52 -20.66 -6.76
CA ASN A 59 -13.69 -21.29 -7.78
C ASN A 59 -12.21 -21.40 -7.38
N HIS A 60 -11.78 -20.76 -6.29
CA HIS A 60 -10.42 -20.88 -5.77
C HIS A 60 -10.31 -22.04 -4.77
N THR A 61 -9.52 -23.06 -5.13
CA THR A 61 -9.35 -24.29 -4.34
C THR A 61 -8.51 -24.13 -3.09
N ASP A 62 -7.67 -23.09 -3.01
CA ASP A 62 -6.70 -22.90 -1.90
C ASP A 62 -7.32 -22.26 -0.64
N GLY A 63 -8.58 -21.83 -0.69
CA GLY A 63 -9.31 -21.30 0.47
C GLY A 63 -8.80 -19.94 1.01
N LEU A 64 -7.77 -19.36 0.41
CA LEU A 64 -7.26 -18.03 0.75
C LEU A 64 -7.87 -16.98 -0.18
N THR A 65 -8.58 -16.01 0.41
CA THR A 65 -9.27 -14.94 -0.33
C THR A 65 -8.48 -13.62 -0.32
N GLY A 66 -7.57 -13.46 0.64
CA GLY A 66 -6.71 -12.30 0.80
C GLY A 66 -5.26 -12.58 0.42
N VAL A 67 -4.38 -11.60 0.64
CA VAL A 67 -2.93 -11.76 0.46
C VAL A 67 -2.40 -12.71 1.54
N PRO A 68 -1.82 -13.86 1.19
CA PRO A 68 -1.37 -14.84 2.18
C PRO A 68 -0.22 -14.31 3.04
N THR A 69 -0.25 -14.59 4.34
CA THR A 69 0.85 -14.25 5.24
C THR A 69 1.99 -15.28 5.18
N GLY A 70 1.69 -16.49 4.69
CA GLY A 70 2.60 -17.64 4.71
C GLY A 70 2.66 -18.33 6.08
N PHE A 71 1.98 -17.79 7.10
CA PHE A 71 1.81 -18.45 8.39
C PHE A 71 0.47 -19.19 8.39
N SER A 72 0.49 -20.50 8.11
CA SER A 72 -0.73 -21.29 7.89
C SER A 72 -1.74 -21.24 9.05
N ALA A 73 -1.28 -21.07 10.29
CA ALA A 73 -2.17 -20.89 11.44
C ALA A 73 -2.89 -19.54 11.42
N LEU A 74 -2.20 -18.47 11.05
CA LEU A 74 -2.75 -17.13 10.91
C LEU A 74 -3.69 -17.05 9.71
N ASP A 75 -3.23 -17.56 8.57
CA ASP A 75 -4.01 -17.58 7.31
C ASP A 75 -5.31 -18.37 7.45
N ARG A 76 -5.35 -19.41 8.28
CA ARG A 76 -6.61 -20.14 8.58
C ARG A 76 -7.64 -19.29 9.30
N VAL A 77 -7.20 -18.33 10.12
CA VAL A 77 -8.08 -17.46 10.90
C VAL A 77 -8.46 -16.22 10.10
N THR A 78 -7.53 -15.65 9.33
CA THR A 78 -7.72 -14.39 8.60
C THR A 78 -8.15 -14.59 7.15
N SER A 79 -7.97 -15.80 6.60
CA SER A 79 -8.04 -16.08 5.15
C SER A 79 -7.06 -15.23 4.33
N GLY A 80 -5.93 -14.85 4.93
CA GLY A 80 -4.98 -13.86 4.42
C GLY A 80 -5.41 -12.41 4.73
N TRP A 81 -4.59 -11.44 4.33
CA TRP A 81 -4.92 -10.02 4.47
C TRP A 81 -5.99 -9.62 3.45
N GLN A 82 -7.17 -9.24 3.92
CA GLN A 82 -8.29 -8.90 3.05
C GLN A 82 -8.12 -7.48 2.46
N LYS A 83 -8.68 -7.28 1.27
CA LYS A 83 -8.70 -5.97 0.62
C LYS A 83 -9.56 -5.01 1.43
N SER A 84 -9.14 -3.74 1.50
CA SER A 84 -9.80 -2.64 2.23
C SER A 84 -9.68 -2.69 3.76
N ASP A 85 -9.09 -3.74 4.34
CA ASP A 85 -8.85 -3.82 5.77
C ASP A 85 -7.64 -2.96 6.19
N MET A 86 -7.75 -2.33 7.36
CA MET A 86 -6.61 -1.72 8.05
C MET A 86 -6.17 -2.62 9.19
N VAL A 87 -5.04 -3.30 9.01
CA VAL A 87 -4.47 -4.22 10.00
C VAL A 87 -3.43 -3.50 10.85
N ILE A 88 -3.60 -3.53 12.18
CA ILE A 88 -2.67 -2.91 13.12
C ILE A 88 -1.91 -4.02 13.87
N ILE A 89 -0.58 -4.04 13.72
CA ILE A 89 0.31 -4.94 14.46
C ILE A 89 1.02 -4.11 15.53
N ALA A 90 0.67 -4.36 16.80
CA ALA A 90 1.26 -3.68 17.95
C ALA A 90 2.11 -4.64 18.79
N ALA A 91 3.33 -4.24 19.12
CA ALA A 91 4.21 -4.98 20.00
C ALA A 91 5.19 -4.02 20.72
N ARG A 92 5.77 -4.46 21.83
CA ARG A 92 6.85 -3.72 22.50
C ARG A 92 8.14 -3.75 21.65
N PRO A 93 9.04 -2.77 21.80
CA PRO A 93 10.36 -2.81 21.18
C PRO A 93 11.09 -4.13 21.47
N GLY A 94 11.78 -4.67 20.46
CA GLY A 94 12.51 -5.94 20.57
C GLY A 94 11.66 -7.22 20.51
N MET A 95 10.33 -7.13 20.47
CA MET A 95 9.44 -8.31 20.38
C MET A 95 9.33 -8.89 18.95
N GLY A 96 10.09 -8.38 17.99
CA GLY A 96 10.14 -8.94 16.64
C GLY A 96 9.05 -8.46 15.66
N LYS A 97 8.36 -7.33 15.93
CA LYS A 97 7.33 -6.76 15.02
C LYS A 97 7.84 -6.64 13.57
N THR A 98 8.97 -5.96 13.36
CA THR A 98 9.54 -5.79 12.02
C THR A 98 9.95 -7.12 11.40
N ALA A 99 10.49 -8.06 12.19
CA ALA A 99 10.85 -9.39 11.68
C ALA A 99 9.62 -10.16 11.20
N PHE A 100 8.52 -10.11 11.96
CA PHE A 100 7.24 -10.70 11.58
C PHE A 100 6.69 -10.07 10.28
N ILE A 101 6.67 -8.74 10.21
CA ILE A 101 6.19 -7.99 9.04
C ILE A 101 7.00 -8.33 7.79
N VAL A 102 8.34 -8.30 7.89
CA VAL A 102 9.24 -8.60 6.78
C VAL A 102 9.08 -10.04 6.32
N SER A 103 8.87 -10.99 7.24
CA SER A 103 8.63 -12.39 6.92
C SER A 103 7.29 -12.57 6.18
N ALA A 104 6.21 -11.97 6.68
CA ALA A 104 4.90 -12.05 6.05
C ALA A 104 4.90 -11.44 4.64
N LEU A 105 5.56 -10.28 4.50
CA LEU A 105 5.72 -9.60 3.22
C LEU A 105 6.54 -10.44 2.22
N ARG A 106 7.65 -11.03 2.68
CA ARG A 106 8.48 -11.93 1.89
C ARG A 106 7.68 -13.12 1.40
N ASN A 107 6.92 -13.77 2.26
CA ASN A 107 6.10 -14.93 1.87
C ASN A 107 5.10 -14.54 0.78
N ALA A 108 4.37 -13.45 0.99
CA ALA A 108 3.40 -12.94 0.02
C ALA A 108 4.04 -12.70 -1.37
N ALA A 109 5.22 -12.07 -1.42
CA ALA A 109 5.87 -11.72 -2.67
C ALA A 109 6.66 -12.86 -3.32
N VAL A 110 7.38 -13.66 -2.54
CA VAL A 110 8.26 -14.71 -3.06
C VAL A 110 7.48 -15.97 -3.37
N ASP A 111 6.64 -16.44 -2.43
CA ASP A 111 5.93 -17.71 -2.54
C ASP A 111 4.62 -17.56 -3.31
N PHE A 112 3.86 -16.49 -3.03
CA PHE A 112 2.54 -16.27 -3.62
C PHE A 112 2.53 -15.24 -4.76
N LYS A 113 3.70 -14.70 -5.11
CA LYS A 113 3.90 -13.73 -6.21
C LYS A 113 2.98 -12.51 -6.14
N GLN A 114 2.57 -12.12 -4.93
CA GLN A 114 1.73 -10.95 -4.72
C GLN A 114 2.61 -9.70 -4.65
N PRO A 115 2.37 -8.67 -5.49
CA PRO A 115 3.14 -7.43 -5.43
C PRO A 115 2.85 -6.66 -4.14
N VAL A 116 3.91 -6.27 -3.41
CA VAL A 116 3.81 -5.67 -2.07
C VAL A 116 4.68 -4.43 -1.94
N ALA A 117 4.23 -3.45 -1.19
CA ALA A 117 4.98 -2.24 -0.88
C ALA A 117 5.22 -2.10 0.63
N ILE A 118 6.43 -1.69 1.02
CA ILE A 118 6.79 -1.34 2.40
C ILE A 118 7.36 0.08 2.47
N PHE A 119 6.75 0.88 3.35
CA PHE A 119 7.20 2.22 3.71
C PHE A 119 7.89 2.13 5.07
N SER A 120 9.20 2.25 5.06
CA SER A 120 10.06 2.13 6.24
C SER A 120 10.47 3.51 6.73
N LEU A 121 9.88 3.94 7.83
CA LEU A 121 10.11 5.27 8.40
C LEU A 121 11.24 5.29 9.44
N GLU A 122 11.63 4.12 9.94
CA GLU A 122 12.69 3.97 10.95
C GLU A 122 14.00 3.42 10.38
N MET A 123 13.91 2.46 9.45
CA MET A 123 15.05 1.73 8.91
C MET A 123 15.32 2.08 7.45
N SER A 124 16.59 2.04 7.04
CA SER A 124 16.92 2.20 5.62
C SER A 124 16.52 0.97 4.80
N ALA A 125 16.30 1.16 3.50
CA ALA A 125 15.95 0.08 2.58
C ALA A 125 17.02 -1.02 2.59
N VAL A 126 18.30 -0.65 2.64
CA VAL A 126 19.43 -1.59 2.71
C VAL A 126 19.38 -2.45 3.98
N GLN A 127 18.99 -1.87 5.13
CA GLN A 127 18.88 -2.63 6.37
C GLN A 127 17.72 -3.66 6.32
N LEU A 128 16.60 -3.31 5.68
CA LEU A 128 15.50 -4.24 5.45
C LEU A 128 15.89 -5.36 4.47
N VAL A 129 16.58 -5.02 3.38
CA VAL A 129 17.08 -6.01 2.41
C VAL A 129 18.07 -6.96 3.06
N ASN A 130 18.98 -6.47 3.90
CA ASN A 130 19.91 -7.35 4.63
C ASN A 130 19.19 -8.33 5.56
N ARG A 131 18.05 -7.92 6.16
CA ARG A 131 17.20 -8.84 6.94
C ARG A 131 16.52 -9.88 6.06
N LEU A 132 16.02 -9.48 4.88
CA LEU A 132 15.46 -10.42 3.90
C LEU A 132 16.52 -11.44 3.45
N ILE A 133 17.72 -10.98 3.09
CA ILE A 133 18.85 -11.84 2.69
C ILE A 133 19.24 -12.79 3.81
N SER A 134 19.40 -12.30 5.03
CA SER A 134 19.73 -13.13 6.20
C SER A 134 18.67 -14.20 6.46
N SER A 135 17.39 -13.82 6.37
CA SER A 135 16.26 -14.74 6.53
C SER A 135 16.17 -15.78 5.42
N GLU A 136 16.42 -15.38 4.17
CA GLU A 136 16.34 -16.26 3.00
C GLU A 136 17.53 -17.21 2.93
N ALA A 137 18.73 -16.68 3.16
CA ALA A 137 19.96 -17.44 3.08
C ALA A 137 20.20 -18.33 4.31
N GLU A 138 19.48 -18.11 5.41
CA GLU A 138 19.72 -18.73 6.73
C GLU A 138 21.15 -18.47 7.25
N LEU A 139 21.63 -17.24 7.02
CA LEU A 139 22.96 -16.79 7.41
C LEU A 139 22.88 -15.75 8.52
N ASP A 140 23.91 -15.72 9.37
CA ASP A 140 24.00 -14.74 10.45
C ASP A 140 24.05 -13.31 9.91
N SER A 141 23.09 -12.50 10.35
CA SER A 141 22.98 -11.08 10.00
C SER A 141 24.23 -10.26 10.33
N GLU A 142 24.98 -10.62 11.40
CA GLU A 142 26.21 -9.93 11.78
C GLU A 142 27.35 -10.24 10.82
N LYS A 143 27.44 -11.47 10.31
CA LYS A 143 28.43 -11.84 9.29
C LYS A 143 28.17 -11.10 7.98
N ILE A 144 26.90 -11.03 7.56
CA ILE A 144 26.50 -10.27 6.36
C ILE A 144 26.88 -8.80 6.54
N LYS A 145 26.53 -8.20 7.68
CA LYS A 145 26.82 -6.79 7.98
C LYS A 145 28.32 -6.49 8.04
N LYS A 146 29.14 -7.42 8.53
CA LYS A 146 30.60 -7.29 8.63
C LYS A 146 31.34 -7.73 7.36
N GLY A 147 30.65 -8.32 6.38
CA GLY A 147 31.28 -8.90 5.19
C GLY A 147 32.21 -10.08 5.49
N GLN A 148 31.94 -10.83 6.56
CA GLN A 148 32.80 -11.93 7.04
C GLN A 148 32.29 -13.31 6.61
N LEU A 149 31.69 -13.38 5.43
CA LEU A 149 31.16 -14.63 4.87
C LEU A 149 32.31 -15.45 4.28
N ALA A 150 32.33 -16.74 4.59
CA ALA A 150 33.21 -17.68 3.89
C ALA A 150 32.74 -17.90 2.44
N ASP A 151 33.62 -18.39 1.56
CA ASP A 151 33.29 -18.58 0.14
C ASP A 151 32.05 -19.45 -0.10
N HIS A 152 31.85 -20.49 0.73
CA HIS A 152 30.66 -21.34 0.65
C HIS A 152 29.38 -20.63 1.12
N GLU A 153 29.48 -19.76 2.14
CA GLU A 153 28.36 -18.93 2.59
C GLU A 153 28.01 -17.88 1.52
N TRP A 154 29.00 -17.36 0.80
CA TRP A 154 28.78 -16.45 -0.32
C TRP A 154 28.03 -17.12 -1.48
N GLN A 155 28.42 -18.35 -1.84
CA GLN A 155 27.70 -19.13 -2.84
C GLN A 155 26.25 -19.42 -2.41
N GLN A 156 26.04 -19.79 -1.13
CA GLN A 156 24.71 -19.99 -0.56
C GLN A 156 23.87 -18.71 -0.62
N LEU A 157 24.45 -17.56 -0.28
CA LEU A 157 23.77 -16.27 -0.35
C LEU A 157 23.28 -16.02 -1.78
N VAL A 158 24.17 -16.05 -2.77
CA VAL A 158 23.81 -15.78 -4.17
C VAL A 158 22.73 -16.73 -4.67
N TYR A 159 22.85 -18.03 -4.36
CA TYR A 159 21.87 -19.02 -4.79
C TYR A 159 20.50 -18.82 -4.13
N LYS A 160 20.45 -18.67 -2.80
CA LYS A 160 19.20 -18.56 -2.05
C LYS A 160 18.50 -17.22 -2.27
N THR A 161 19.23 -16.13 -2.52
CA THR A 161 18.62 -14.80 -2.75
C THR A 161 18.14 -14.56 -4.18
N ALA A 162 18.32 -15.52 -5.10
CA ALA A 162 17.83 -15.39 -6.47
C ALA A 162 16.31 -15.14 -6.52
N SER A 163 15.56 -15.85 -5.67
CA SER A 163 14.11 -15.72 -5.50
C SER A 163 13.68 -14.31 -5.08
N LEU A 164 14.46 -13.64 -4.24
CA LEU A 164 14.21 -12.27 -3.77
C LEU A 164 14.41 -11.24 -4.88
N THR A 165 15.31 -11.50 -5.83
CA THR A 165 15.60 -10.58 -6.93
C THR A 165 14.43 -10.46 -7.91
N GLU A 166 13.70 -11.56 -8.09
CA GLU A 166 12.51 -11.62 -8.95
C GLU A 166 11.21 -11.27 -8.22
N ALA A 167 11.25 -11.11 -6.89
CA ALA A 167 10.07 -10.87 -6.08
C ALA A 167 9.54 -9.45 -6.27
N PRO A 168 8.21 -9.26 -6.42
CA PRO A 168 7.61 -7.95 -6.61
C PRO A 168 7.49 -7.16 -5.29
N ILE A 169 8.64 -6.84 -4.68
CA ILE A 169 8.76 -6.08 -3.43
C ILE A 169 9.23 -4.66 -3.73
N PHE A 170 8.44 -3.67 -3.31
CA PHE A 170 8.77 -2.25 -3.46
C PHE A 170 9.05 -1.63 -2.10
N ILE A 171 10.22 -1.02 -1.92
CA ILE A 171 10.66 -0.43 -0.66
C ILE A 171 10.80 1.07 -0.83
N ASP A 172 10.26 1.82 0.12
CA ASP A 172 10.44 3.26 0.24
C ASP A 172 10.89 3.58 1.67
N ASP A 173 12.10 4.10 1.82
CA ASP A 173 12.69 4.48 3.11
C ASP A 173 12.72 6.00 3.32
N THR A 174 11.84 6.75 2.65
CA THR A 174 11.72 8.20 2.82
C THR A 174 11.30 8.50 4.27
N PRO A 175 12.12 9.21 5.06
CA PRO A 175 11.78 9.55 6.44
C PRO A 175 10.66 10.59 6.50
N ALA A 176 9.90 10.61 7.59
CA ALA A 176 8.86 11.61 7.89
C ALA A 176 7.82 11.82 6.76
N LEU A 177 7.43 10.74 6.08
CA LEU A 177 6.49 10.76 4.97
C LEU A 177 5.09 11.25 5.41
N SER A 178 4.54 12.25 4.70
CA SER A 178 3.17 12.70 4.95
C SER A 178 2.14 11.69 4.43
N ILE A 179 0.92 11.72 4.97
CA ILE A 179 -0.19 10.85 4.52
C ILE A 179 -0.52 11.11 3.05
N LEU A 180 -0.45 12.37 2.60
CA LEU A 180 -0.71 12.74 1.21
C LEU A 180 0.32 12.13 0.25
N GLU A 181 1.60 12.19 0.60
CA GLU A 181 2.69 11.60 -0.19
C GLU A 181 2.61 10.08 -0.20
N LEU A 182 2.39 9.46 0.97
CA LEU A 182 2.16 8.01 1.07
C LEU A 182 1.06 7.57 0.11
N ARG A 183 -0.08 8.27 0.13
CA ARG A 183 -1.23 7.96 -0.74
C ARG A 183 -0.89 8.13 -2.21
N ALA A 184 -0.17 9.19 -2.58
CA ALA A 184 0.26 9.43 -3.95
C ALA A 184 1.21 8.31 -4.46
N LYS A 185 2.19 7.93 -3.63
CA LYS A 185 3.12 6.84 -3.92
C LYS A 185 2.40 5.49 -4.06
N CYS A 186 1.49 5.17 -3.14
CA CYS A 186 0.66 3.95 -3.22
C CYS A 186 -0.17 3.91 -4.51
N ARG A 187 -0.79 5.02 -4.92
CA ARG A 187 -1.54 5.08 -6.18
C ARG A 187 -0.65 4.81 -7.39
N ARG A 188 0.54 5.40 -7.43
CA ARG A 188 1.51 5.18 -8.51
C ARG A 188 1.95 3.71 -8.57
N LEU A 189 2.31 3.12 -7.43
CA LEU A 189 2.67 1.70 -7.35
C LEU A 189 1.51 0.79 -7.74
N LYS A 190 0.27 1.12 -7.35
CA LYS A 190 -0.91 0.36 -7.75
C LYS A 190 -1.13 0.40 -9.26
N GLN A 191 -0.93 1.56 -9.89
CA GLN A 191 -1.08 1.70 -11.34
C GLN A 191 0.02 0.97 -12.12
N GLN A 192 1.26 1.03 -11.65
CA GLN A 192 2.42 0.50 -12.37
C GLN A 192 2.66 -1.00 -12.13
N HIS A 193 2.36 -1.48 -10.93
CA HIS A 193 2.76 -2.81 -10.47
C HIS A 193 1.63 -3.60 -9.81
N ASP A 194 0.42 -3.04 -9.78
CA ASP A 194 -0.76 -3.66 -9.17
C ASP A 194 -0.52 -4.19 -7.75
N ILE A 195 0.08 -3.36 -6.86
CA ILE A 195 0.33 -3.76 -5.47
C ILE A 195 -0.96 -4.21 -4.76
N GLN A 196 -0.85 -5.30 -3.99
CA GLN A 196 -1.97 -5.91 -3.25
C GLN A 196 -1.86 -5.70 -1.74
N LEU A 197 -0.67 -5.38 -1.23
CA LEU A 197 -0.40 -5.10 0.18
C LEU A 197 0.47 -3.85 0.33
N VAL A 198 0.11 -3.00 1.31
CA VAL A 198 0.91 -1.85 1.74
C VAL A 198 1.23 -2.02 3.22
N VAL A 199 2.52 -1.94 3.55
CA VAL A 199 3.03 -2.02 4.91
C VAL A 199 3.67 -0.69 5.30
N ILE A 200 3.45 -0.25 6.54
CA ILE A 200 4.06 0.96 7.11
C ILE A 200 4.75 0.58 8.43
N ASP A 201 6.06 0.82 8.53
CA ASP A 201 6.86 0.55 9.74
C ASP A 201 7.60 1.83 10.18
N TYR A 202 7.13 2.61 11.17
CA TYR A 202 5.93 2.47 12.00
C TYR A 202 5.11 3.78 12.07
N LEU A 203 3.79 3.63 12.29
CA LEU A 203 2.79 4.71 12.16
C LEU A 203 3.10 6.00 12.93
N GLN A 204 3.73 5.91 14.11
CA GLN A 204 4.00 7.09 14.94
C GLN A 204 5.02 8.06 14.35
N LEU A 205 5.73 7.69 13.27
CA LEU A 205 6.65 8.56 12.54
C LEU A 205 6.00 9.27 11.35
N MET A 206 4.68 9.12 11.17
CA MET A 206 3.92 9.87 10.18
C MET A 206 3.52 11.25 10.72
N SER A 207 3.78 12.28 9.92
CA SER A 207 3.34 13.65 10.21
C SER A 207 1.88 13.84 9.78
N GLY A 208 1.07 14.47 10.64
CA GLY A 208 -0.37 14.57 10.51
C GLY A 208 -0.89 15.84 9.83
N ASP A 209 -0.07 16.51 9.02
CA ASP A 209 -0.44 17.75 8.33
C ASP A 209 -1.26 17.49 7.04
#